data_AF-A0A7J4TTT9-F1
#
_entry.id   AF-A0A7J4TTT9-F1
#
_cell.length_a   1.000
_cell.length_b   1.000
_cell.length_c   1.000
_cell.angle_alpha   90.00
_cell.angle_beta   90.00
_cell.angle_gamma   90.00
#
_symmetry.space_group_name_H-M   'P 1'
#
loop_
_entity.id
_entity.type
_entity.pdbx_description
1 polymer ?
#
loop_
_entity_poly.entity_id
_entity_poly.type
_entity_poly.pdbx_seq_one_letter_code
_entity_poly.pdbx_strand_id
1 'polypeptide(L)'
;MDTGVAQLKKAVILAGGVGNRLRPLTDHLPKPLLPIQGKPILQLIIENLKKYGITDITLALGYHAEQIKTFFQDGSQLGVKLNYIVEETPLGTGGAFKQASQYFSEPFVALNGDNLSDVNYHELFAVHQRSHAKITIGLHPVEDVTKYGMVELQGERLVRFVEKPHKEDAPSNLSNMGVYILEPGVLHMLPEGKSSIEYDCFEKLAQHGVVSAHQHKGQWFPTDTLELYQHANRLWKDPTDPTHSKSSFASSTPLTLHEKLVLAKEQGKLPKLTVFNRIDGPGSSLDLPIFQQSFWRLTTVPQDPLADPEMDWSKGLPRTIGISINVGTMIEASPIEPGKLGVESFDYGFSYIYDKDAIPPTKENWLLRIMDAFNLDGVKFIIKNKFPELKSAGLGGSAAVTVGVALLANKLSGNKLSNNQIIGMAAVMENNLGVSITGTQEQSCAVYGGIRDFVWFPWGIPGQGNFYGTSIQQELIKPADYAEVRKRMDIYFTVERHSSDVNAKWYEELKKVTGFKLHKQKCMLAYEFRESLRKKDWNNLGKPIEAYRKIRTQLCSNYMSEMHKEFMHLAEQQGCICFPLGAGGGSILAYSENPENLIKLRKVLPSTFRYVDYTISEKGHIIENLELFS
;
A
#
# COMPACT_ATOMS: atom_id res chain seq x y z
N MET A 1 -42.80 -18.12 -14.17
CA MET A 1 -43.02 -18.98 -15.34
C MET A 1 -41.84 -19.92 -15.41
N ASP A 2 -42.07 -21.20 -15.13
CA ASP A 2 -41.06 -22.24 -15.14
C ASP A 2 -40.83 -22.64 -16.60
N THR A 3 -39.85 -22.00 -17.24
CA THR A 3 -39.41 -22.39 -18.59
C THR A 3 -38.66 -23.71 -18.43
N GLY A 4 -39.28 -24.84 -18.80
CA GLY A 4 -38.76 -26.21 -18.65
C GLY A 4 -37.48 -26.54 -19.43
N VAL A 5 -36.53 -25.61 -19.47
CA VAL A 5 -35.14 -25.82 -19.88
C VAL A 5 -34.44 -26.50 -18.71
N ALA A 6 -33.76 -27.61 -18.94
CA ALA A 6 -32.94 -28.26 -17.92
C ALA A 6 -32.00 -27.21 -17.28
N GLN A 7 -32.07 -27.06 -15.95
CA GLN A 7 -31.27 -26.09 -15.23
C GLN A 7 -30.13 -26.80 -14.51
N LEU A 8 -28.91 -26.37 -14.80
CA LEU A 8 -27.71 -26.83 -14.12
C LEU A 8 -27.64 -26.20 -12.72
N LYS A 9 -27.83 -26.99 -11.66
CA LYS A 9 -27.94 -26.49 -10.27
C LYS A 9 -26.80 -26.90 -9.35
N LYS A 10 -26.08 -27.96 -9.72
CA LYS A 10 -25.10 -28.63 -8.86
C LYS A 10 -23.67 -28.53 -9.37
N ALA A 11 -22.70 -28.47 -8.45
CA ALA A 11 -21.29 -28.53 -8.78
C ALA A 11 -20.46 -29.35 -7.78
N VAL A 12 -19.30 -29.83 -8.21
CA VAL A 12 -18.21 -30.34 -7.37
C VAL A 12 -16.91 -29.58 -7.66
N ILE A 13 -16.22 -29.17 -6.61
CA ILE A 13 -14.94 -28.44 -6.67
C ILE A 13 -13.85 -29.25 -5.99
N LEU A 14 -12.74 -29.52 -6.68
CA LEU A 14 -11.56 -30.13 -6.09
C LEU A 14 -10.73 -29.09 -5.33
N ALA A 15 -10.67 -29.20 -4.01
CA ALA A 15 -10.00 -28.25 -3.12
C ALA A 15 -9.07 -28.94 -2.10
N GLY A 16 -8.65 -30.17 -2.36
CA GLY A 16 -7.82 -30.98 -1.44
C GLY A 16 -6.30 -30.91 -1.62
N GLY A 17 -5.81 -30.17 -2.62
CA GLY A 17 -4.38 -30.12 -2.95
C GLY A 17 -3.50 -29.44 -1.88
N VAL A 18 -2.33 -30.01 -1.62
CA VAL A 18 -1.35 -29.49 -0.63
C VAL A 18 -0.75 -28.14 -1.04
N GLY A 19 -0.65 -27.86 -2.34
CA GLY A 19 -0.14 -26.58 -2.84
C GLY A 19 1.37 -26.39 -2.70
N ASN A 20 2.17 -27.46 -2.63
CA ASN A 20 3.62 -27.39 -2.37
C ASN A 20 4.42 -26.39 -3.24
N ARG A 21 3.99 -26.16 -4.49
CA ARG A 21 4.62 -25.21 -5.43
C ARG A 21 4.35 -23.73 -5.10
N LEU A 22 3.52 -23.45 -4.09
CA LEU A 22 3.16 -22.11 -3.61
C LEU A 22 3.79 -21.78 -2.26
N ARG A 23 4.64 -22.65 -1.70
CA ARG A 23 5.34 -22.36 -0.45
C ARG A 23 6.20 -21.09 -0.59
N PRO A 24 6.26 -20.23 0.45
CA PRO A 24 5.74 -20.46 1.81
C PRO A 24 4.25 -20.09 2.02
N LEU A 25 3.53 -19.63 0.99
CA LEU A 25 2.13 -19.16 1.16
C LEU A 25 1.20 -20.26 1.71
N THR A 26 1.47 -21.51 1.35
CA THR A 26 0.65 -22.67 1.75
C THR A 26 1.18 -23.42 2.97
N ASP A 27 2.15 -22.86 3.71
CA ASP A 27 2.69 -23.52 4.92
C ASP A 27 1.67 -23.51 6.07
N HIS A 28 0.81 -22.49 6.13
CA HIS A 28 -0.18 -22.32 7.21
C HIS A 28 -1.62 -22.09 6.71
N LEU A 29 -1.80 -21.83 5.42
CA LEU A 29 -3.10 -21.51 4.80
C LEU A 29 -3.33 -22.43 3.59
N PRO A 30 -4.45 -23.17 3.50
CA PRO A 30 -4.73 -23.99 2.33
C PRO A 30 -4.87 -23.12 1.08
N LYS A 31 -4.36 -23.61 -0.05
CA LYS A 31 -4.41 -22.91 -1.35
C LYS A 31 -5.79 -22.31 -1.69
N PRO A 32 -6.92 -23.02 -1.53
CA PRO A 32 -8.26 -22.47 -1.75
C PRO A 32 -8.59 -21.18 -0.97
N LEU A 33 -7.92 -20.94 0.17
CA LEU A 33 -8.08 -19.75 1.00
C LEU A 33 -7.08 -18.63 0.69
N LEU A 34 -6.14 -18.83 -0.24
CA LEU A 34 -5.23 -17.76 -0.65
C LEU A 34 -6.01 -16.60 -1.29
N PRO A 35 -5.73 -15.34 -0.91
CA PRO A 35 -6.51 -14.19 -1.37
C PRO A 35 -6.07 -13.67 -2.74
N ILE A 36 -6.99 -13.67 -3.70
CA ILE A 36 -6.89 -12.91 -4.95
C ILE A 36 -7.70 -11.62 -4.78
N GLN A 37 -7.02 -10.48 -4.85
CA GLN A 37 -7.62 -9.14 -4.69
C GLN A 37 -8.47 -8.99 -3.41
N GLY A 38 -8.03 -9.63 -2.33
CA GLY A 38 -8.71 -9.57 -1.02
C GLY A 38 -9.81 -10.60 -0.80
N LYS A 39 -10.15 -11.43 -1.80
CA LYS A 39 -11.11 -12.55 -1.66
C LYS A 39 -10.40 -13.91 -1.83
N PRO A 40 -10.74 -14.95 -1.04
CA PRO A 40 -10.25 -16.31 -1.27
C PRO A 40 -10.52 -16.82 -2.69
N ILE A 41 -9.58 -17.56 -3.29
CA ILE A 41 -9.75 -18.21 -4.60
C ILE A 41 -11.07 -18.99 -4.66
N LEU A 42 -11.34 -19.82 -3.65
CA LEU A 42 -12.54 -20.64 -3.62
C LEU A 42 -13.82 -19.80 -3.50
N GLN A 43 -13.77 -18.65 -2.84
CA GLN A 43 -14.90 -17.73 -2.77
C GLN A 43 -15.25 -17.18 -4.16
N LEU A 44 -14.25 -16.74 -4.93
CA LEU A 44 -14.45 -16.22 -6.28
C LEU A 44 -15.06 -17.27 -7.22
N ILE A 45 -14.62 -18.52 -7.11
CA ILE A 45 -15.16 -19.65 -7.87
C ILE A 45 -16.63 -19.89 -7.52
N ILE A 46 -16.96 -19.92 -6.22
CA ILE A 46 -18.34 -20.10 -5.73
C ILE A 46 -19.25 -18.95 -6.19
N GLU A 47 -18.77 -17.71 -6.10
CA GLU A 47 -19.52 -16.53 -6.55
C GLU A 47 -19.81 -16.58 -8.06
N ASN A 48 -18.86 -17.04 -8.89
CA ASN A 48 -19.11 -17.23 -10.31
C ASN A 48 -20.12 -18.35 -10.59
N LEU A 49 -20.05 -19.49 -9.89
CA LEU A 49 -21.08 -20.56 -10.02
C LEU A 49 -22.48 -20.04 -9.68
N LYS A 50 -22.59 -19.32 -8.55
CA LYS A 50 -23.85 -18.71 -8.09
C LYS A 50 -24.43 -17.74 -9.10
N LYS A 51 -23.60 -16.94 -9.78
CA LYS A 51 -24.02 -16.01 -10.84
C LYS A 51 -24.82 -16.72 -11.94
N TYR A 52 -24.55 -18.00 -12.21
CA TYR A 52 -25.27 -18.82 -13.19
C TYR A 52 -26.34 -19.74 -12.59
N GLY A 53 -26.71 -19.54 -11.32
CA GLY A 53 -27.77 -20.30 -10.64
C GLY A 53 -27.32 -21.64 -10.03
N ILE A 54 -26.02 -21.95 -10.07
CA ILE A 54 -25.46 -23.17 -9.52
C ILE A 54 -25.16 -22.93 -8.04
N THR A 55 -26.00 -23.48 -7.17
CA THR A 55 -26.06 -23.11 -5.75
C THR A 55 -25.95 -24.29 -4.79
N ASP A 56 -25.96 -25.54 -5.27
CA ASP A 56 -25.71 -26.74 -4.45
C ASP A 56 -24.33 -27.30 -4.81
N ILE A 57 -23.33 -26.97 -4.00
CA ILE A 57 -21.92 -27.15 -4.34
C ILE A 57 -21.28 -28.12 -3.34
N THR A 58 -20.58 -29.13 -3.86
CA THR A 58 -19.83 -30.10 -3.06
C THR A 58 -18.34 -29.79 -3.15
N LEU A 59 -17.67 -29.62 -2.01
CA LEU A 59 -16.24 -29.37 -1.92
C LEU A 59 -15.52 -30.68 -1.57
N ALA A 60 -14.69 -31.18 -2.49
CA ALA A 60 -13.80 -32.31 -2.26
C ALA A 60 -12.49 -31.79 -1.64
N LEU A 61 -12.35 -31.98 -0.32
CA LEU A 61 -11.29 -31.45 0.51
C LEU A 61 -10.27 -32.51 0.88
N GLY A 62 -9.10 -32.07 1.33
CA GLY A 62 -8.00 -32.90 1.78
C GLY A 62 -7.12 -32.12 2.76
N TYR A 63 -5.99 -31.62 2.29
CA TYR A 63 -5.06 -30.83 3.12
C TYR A 63 -5.75 -29.62 3.78
N HIS A 64 -5.63 -29.50 5.11
CA HIS A 64 -6.27 -28.45 5.94
C HIS A 64 -7.79 -28.27 5.73
N ALA A 65 -8.53 -29.36 5.48
CA ALA A 65 -9.98 -29.33 5.28
C ALA A 65 -10.76 -28.53 6.34
N GLU A 66 -10.37 -28.64 7.62
CA GLU A 66 -11.04 -27.95 8.72
C GLU A 66 -10.95 -26.42 8.63
N GLN A 67 -9.87 -25.87 8.09
CA GLN A 67 -9.77 -24.41 7.88
C GLN A 67 -10.78 -23.94 6.82
N ILE A 68 -10.94 -24.71 5.73
CA ILE A 68 -11.89 -24.41 4.66
C ILE A 68 -13.33 -24.52 5.18
N LYS A 69 -13.65 -25.58 5.93
CA LYS A 69 -14.97 -25.74 6.57
C LYS A 69 -15.27 -24.61 7.55
N THR A 70 -14.29 -24.22 8.37
CA THR A 70 -14.45 -23.12 9.34
C THR A 70 -14.73 -21.80 8.64
N PHE A 71 -14.02 -21.51 7.54
CA PHE A 71 -14.18 -20.27 6.79
C PHE A 71 -15.53 -20.20 6.06
N PHE A 72 -15.92 -21.26 5.35
CA PHE A 72 -17.11 -21.25 4.49
C PHE A 72 -18.40 -21.76 5.14
N GLN A 73 -18.30 -22.44 6.29
CA GLN A 73 -19.43 -22.97 7.07
C GLN A 73 -20.40 -23.81 6.23
N ASP A 74 -21.64 -23.39 6.05
CA ASP A 74 -22.65 -24.08 5.22
C ASP A 74 -22.87 -23.39 3.85
N GLY A 75 -22.11 -22.33 3.56
CA GLY A 75 -22.26 -21.50 2.36
C GLY A 75 -23.33 -20.43 2.42
N SER A 76 -24.11 -20.36 3.50
CA SER A 76 -25.26 -19.44 3.63
C SER A 76 -24.86 -17.97 3.46
N GLN A 77 -23.69 -17.57 3.97
CA GLN A 77 -23.15 -16.22 3.80
C GLN A 77 -22.87 -15.86 2.34
N LEU A 78 -22.56 -16.86 1.51
CA LEU A 78 -22.37 -16.71 0.07
C LEU A 78 -23.67 -16.91 -0.70
N GLY A 79 -24.78 -17.26 -0.04
CA GLY A 79 -26.07 -17.57 -0.67
C GLY A 79 -26.03 -18.84 -1.52
N VAL A 80 -25.27 -19.84 -1.10
CA VAL A 80 -25.20 -21.19 -1.68
C VAL A 80 -25.33 -22.23 -0.56
N LYS A 81 -25.51 -23.50 -0.91
CA LYS A 81 -25.41 -24.65 -0.03
C LYS A 81 -24.08 -25.36 -0.29
N LEU A 82 -23.26 -25.53 0.75
CA LEU A 82 -22.01 -26.27 0.68
C LEU A 82 -22.15 -27.65 1.32
N ASN A 83 -21.76 -28.69 0.59
CA ASN A 83 -21.53 -30.03 1.11
C ASN A 83 -20.02 -30.30 1.12
N TYR A 84 -19.54 -31.11 2.05
CA TYR A 84 -18.11 -31.39 2.21
C TYR A 84 -17.84 -32.88 2.14
N ILE A 85 -16.83 -33.24 1.36
CA ILE A 85 -16.25 -34.57 1.33
C ILE A 85 -14.77 -34.41 1.66
N VAL A 86 -14.26 -35.21 2.58
CA VAL A 86 -12.84 -35.16 2.96
C VAL A 86 -12.17 -36.45 2.53
N GLU A 87 -11.13 -36.33 1.72
CA GLU A 87 -10.24 -37.41 1.34
C GLU A 87 -9.29 -37.71 2.50
N GLU A 88 -9.28 -38.95 3.01
CA GLU A 88 -8.31 -39.38 4.02
C GLU A 88 -6.90 -39.56 3.43
N THR A 89 -6.83 -39.96 2.16
CA THR A 89 -5.58 -40.12 1.40
C THR A 89 -5.74 -39.50 0.01
N PRO A 90 -4.68 -38.97 -0.64
CA PRO A 90 -4.82 -38.32 -1.94
C PRO A 90 -5.34 -39.27 -3.03
N LEU A 91 -6.56 -39.04 -3.50
CA LEU A 91 -7.23 -39.88 -4.52
C LEU A 91 -6.98 -39.43 -5.96
N GLY A 92 -6.35 -38.27 -6.16
CA GLY A 92 -6.22 -37.66 -7.50
C GLY A 92 -7.56 -37.11 -8.02
N THR A 93 -7.53 -36.48 -9.19
CA THR A 93 -8.69 -35.76 -9.74
C THR A 93 -9.88 -36.68 -9.99
N GLY A 94 -9.65 -37.84 -10.61
CA GLY A 94 -10.69 -38.82 -10.92
C GLY A 94 -11.27 -39.47 -9.65
N GLY A 95 -10.41 -39.83 -8.70
CA GLY A 95 -10.84 -40.47 -7.46
C GLY A 95 -11.69 -39.53 -6.59
N ALA A 96 -11.29 -38.26 -6.49
CA ALA A 96 -12.03 -37.24 -5.76
C ALA A 96 -13.42 -36.97 -6.36
N PHE A 97 -13.52 -36.87 -7.70
CA PHE A 97 -14.82 -36.74 -8.37
C PHE A 97 -15.68 -37.99 -8.17
N LYS A 98 -15.10 -39.20 -8.26
CA LYS A 98 -15.83 -40.45 -8.04
C LYS A 98 -16.39 -40.55 -6.61
N GLN A 99 -15.64 -40.12 -5.61
CA GLN A 99 -16.11 -40.08 -4.22
C GLN A 99 -17.34 -39.15 -4.05
N ALA A 100 -17.41 -38.10 -4.86
CA ALA A 100 -18.53 -37.15 -4.87
C ALA A 100 -19.76 -37.64 -5.67
N SER A 101 -19.66 -38.76 -6.40
CA SER A 101 -20.74 -39.27 -7.27
C SER A 101 -22.10 -39.43 -6.57
N GLN A 102 -22.10 -39.77 -5.28
CA GLN A 102 -23.31 -39.93 -4.47
C GLN A 102 -24.20 -38.66 -4.38
N TYR A 103 -23.65 -37.47 -4.67
CA TYR A 103 -24.40 -36.21 -4.62
C TYR A 103 -25.09 -35.84 -5.95
N PHE A 104 -24.84 -36.60 -7.03
CA PHE A 104 -25.24 -36.24 -8.39
C PHE A 104 -26.09 -37.33 -9.06
N SER A 105 -27.32 -36.97 -9.41
CA SER A 105 -28.27 -37.81 -10.18
C SER A 105 -28.65 -37.20 -11.53
N GLU A 106 -28.11 -36.02 -11.83
CA GLU A 106 -28.34 -35.20 -13.01
C GLU A 106 -27.01 -34.56 -13.43
N PRO A 107 -26.88 -34.00 -14.66
CA PRO A 107 -25.67 -33.32 -15.09
C PRO A 107 -25.23 -32.24 -14.11
N PHE A 108 -23.92 -32.13 -13.88
CA PHE A 108 -23.34 -31.20 -12.89
C PHE A 108 -22.04 -30.59 -13.40
N VAL A 109 -21.65 -29.46 -12.82
CA VAL A 109 -20.33 -28.86 -13.07
C VAL A 109 -19.28 -29.58 -12.23
N ALA A 110 -18.19 -30.03 -12.83
CA ALA A 110 -17.00 -30.47 -12.12
C ALA A 110 -15.86 -29.50 -12.42
N LEU A 111 -15.12 -29.07 -11.41
CA LEU A 111 -14.03 -28.12 -11.60
C LEU A 111 -12.86 -28.31 -10.63
N ASN A 112 -11.68 -27.93 -11.09
CA ASN A 112 -10.49 -27.81 -10.27
C ASN A 112 -10.55 -26.50 -9.49
N GLY A 113 -10.42 -26.57 -8.16
CA GLY A 113 -10.52 -25.41 -7.26
C GLY A 113 -9.28 -24.51 -7.23
N ASP A 114 -8.40 -24.66 -8.20
CA ASP A 114 -7.19 -23.87 -8.35
C ASP A 114 -7.04 -23.13 -9.68
N ASN A 115 -8.09 -23.15 -10.49
CA ASN A 115 -8.16 -22.35 -11.70
C ASN A 115 -9.23 -21.28 -11.53
N LEU A 116 -8.82 -20.03 -11.67
CA LEU A 116 -9.71 -18.89 -11.60
C LEU A 116 -10.19 -18.56 -13.02
N SER A 117 -11.50 -18.53 -13.24
CA SER A 117 -12.06 -18.23 -14.57
C SER A 117 -13.43 -17.59 -14.48
N ASP A 118 -13.76 -16.78 -15.49
CA ASP A 118 -15.09 -16.15 -15.65
C ASP A 118 -15.98 -16.96 -16.62
N VAL A 119 -15.79 -18.28 -16.64
CA VAL A 119 -16.53 -19.21 -17.50
C VAL A 119 -18.02 -18.96 -17.45
N ASN A 120 -18.62 -18.92 -18.64
CA ASN A 120 -20.06 -18.96 -18.80
C ASN A 120 -20.56 -20.41 -18.77
N TYR A 121 -21.06 -20.84 -17.61
CA TYR A 121 -21.54 -22.22 -17.44
C TYR A 121 -22.80 -22.52 -18.27
N HIS A 122 -23.62 -21.51 -18.62
CA HIS A 122 -24.78 -21.71 -19.49
C HIS A 122 -24.34 -22.02 -20.93
N GLU A 123 -23.30 -21.36 -21.45
CA GLU A 123 -22.75 -21.69 -22.76
C GLU A 123 -22.14 -23.10 -22.79
N LEU A 124 -21.36 -23.44 -21.76
CA LEU A 124 -20.77 -24.77 -21.63
C LEU A 124 -21.85 -25.87 -21.58
N PHE A 125 -22.95 -25.62 -20.85
CA PHE A 125 -24.09 -26.53 -20.77
C PHE A 125 -24.93 -26.57 -22.05
N ALA A 126 -25.03 -25.46 -22.79
CA ALA A 126 -25.70 -25.44 -24.09
C ALA A 126 -24.96 -26.32 -25.12
N VAL A 127 -23.62 -26.30 -25.11
CA VAL A 127 -22.79 -27.22 -25.91
C VAL A 127 -23.06 -28.67 -25.49
N HIS A 128 -23.05 -28.94 -24.19
CA HIS A 128 -23.32 -30.28 -23.66
C HIS A 128 -24.66 -30.86 -24.13
N GLN A 129 -25.72 -30.05 -24.06
CA GLN A 129 -27.06 -30.47 -24.48
C GLN A 129 -27.16 -30.66 -25.99
N ARG A 130 -26.69 -29.70 -26.80
CA ARG A 130 -26.83 -29.76 -28.27
C ARG A 130 -25.99 -30.86 -28.90
N SER A 131 -24.86 -31.21 -28.29
CA SER A 131 -24.01 -32.30 -28.75
C SER A 131 -24.40 -33.66 -28.14
N HIS A 132 -25.36 -33.71 -27.21
CA HIS A 132 -25.70 -34.93 -26.46
C HIS A 132 -24.47 -35.65 -25.88
N ALA A 133 -23.45 -34.89 -25.48
CA ALA A 133 -22.22 -35.44 -24.93
C ALA A 133 -22.43 -35.98 -23.51
N LYS A 134 -21.56 -36.90 -23.08
CA LYS A 134 -21.49 -37.33 -21.69
C LYS A 134 -20.51 -36.50 -20.88
N ILE A 135 -19.57 -35.86 -21.57
CA ILE A 135 -18.54 -34.99 -21.01
C ILE A 135 -18.45 -33.76 -21.89
N THR A 136 -18.46 -32.57 -21.30
CA THR A 136 -18.11 -31.34 -22.01
C THR A 136 -17.00 -30.61 -21.29
N ILE A 137 -15.87 -30.42 -21.97
CA ILE A 137 -14.67 -29.80 -21.41
C ILE A 137 -14.61 -28.33 -21.81
N GLY A 138 -14.39 -27.46 -20.84
CA GLY A 138 -14.06 -26.06 -21.09
C GLY A 138 -12.59 -25.92 -21.49
N LEU A 139 -12.34 -25.20 -22.58
CA LEU A 139 -11.01 -25.02 -23.14
C LEU A 139 -10.57 -23.57 -23.12
N HIS A 140 -9.27 -23.33 -23.03
CA HIS A 140 -8.67 -22.02 -23.20
C HIS A 140 -7.39 -22.11 -24.05
N PRO A 141 -7.14 -21.21 -25.01
CA PRO A 141 -5.90 -21.21 -25.78
C PRO A 141 -4.69 -20.84 -24.90
N VAL A 142 -3.55 -21.48 -25.12
CA VAL A 142 -2.31 -21.21 -24.39
C VAL A 142 -1.12 -21.10 -25.34
N GLU A 143 -0.08 -20.37 -24.91
CA GLU A 143 1.18 -20.28 -25.66
C GLU A 143 2.10 -21.48 -25.36
N ASP A 144 2.13 -21.92 -24.10
CA ASP A 144 2.95 -23.05 -23.65
C ASP A 144 2.10 -24.32 -23.54
N VAL A 145 2.10 -25.10 -24.62
CA VAL A 145 1.34 -26.35 -24.76
C VAL A 145 1.83 -27.51 -23.89
N THR A 146 3.02 -27.39 -23.29
CA THR A 146 3.65 -28.51 -22.55
C THR A 146 3.13 -28.68 -21.13
N LYS A 147 2.37 -27.71 -20.63
CA LYS A 147 1.96 -27.63 -19.22
C LYS A 147 0.58 -28.22 -18.91
N TYR A 148 -0.25 -28.43 -19.93
CA TYR A 148 -1.66 -28.80 -19.75
C TYR A 148 -2.07 -29.90 -20.74
N GLY A 149 -3.26 -30.47 -20.52
CA GLY A 149 -3.88 -31.35 -21.51
C GLY A 149 -4.32 -30.58 -22.75
N MET A 150 -3.77 -30.96 -23.91
CA MET A 150 -4.07 -30.36 -25.20
C MET A 150 -5.11 -31.19 -25.94
N VAL A 151 -6.02 -30.53 -26.66
CA VAL A 151 -7.13 -31.21 -27.34
C VAL A 151 -7.18 -30.94 -28.83
N GLU A 152 -7.63 -31.92 -29.60
CA GLU A 152 -8.00 -31.76 -31.01
C GLU A 152 -9.53 -31.80 -31.13
N LEU A 153 -10.08 -30.86 -31.90
CA LEU A 153 -11.52 -30.77 -32.10
C LEU A 153 -11.91 -30.98 -33.56
N GLN A 154 -13.04 -31.66 -33.76
CA GLN A 154 -13.78 -31.68 -35.01
C GLN A 154 -15.18 -31.10 -34.76
N GLY A 155 -15.35 -29.81 -35.07
CA GLY A 155 -16.51 -29.05 -34.60
C GLY A 155 -16.50 -28.94 -33.08
N GLU A 156 -17.55 -29.43 -32.42
CA GLU A 156 -17.67 -29.45 -30.95
C GLU A 156 -17.23 -30.78 -30.33
N ARG A 157 -16.88 -31.76 -31.15
CA ARG A 157 -16.42 -33.07 -30.68
C ARG A 157 -14.93 -33.02 -30.42
N LEU A 158 -14.54 -33.53 -29.27
CA LEU A 158 -13.15 -33.80 -28.97
C LEU A 158 -12.80 -35.14 -29.61
N VAL A 159 -11.77 -35.16 -30.47
CA VAL A 159 -11.33 -36.39 -31.18
C VAL A 159 -10.00 -36.91 -30.65
N ARG A 160 -9.19 -36.06 -30.02
CA ARG A 160 -7.92 -36.43 -29.41
C ARG A 160 -7.67 -35.57 -28.17
N PHE A 161 -7.20 -36.20 -27.10
CA PHE A 161 -6.74 -35.54 -25.88
C PHE A 161 -5.33 -36.06 -25.59
N VAL A 162 -4.39 -35.18 -25.28
CA VAL A 162 -3.03 -35.55 -24.90
C VAL A 162 -2.64 -34.75 -23.66
N GLU A 163 -2.43 -35.42 -22.53
CA GLU A 163 -2.03 -34.77 -21.28
C GLU A 163 -0.55 -34.39 -21.31
N LYS A 164 -0.23 -33.09 -21.17
CA LYS A 164 1.13 -32.55 -21.06
C LYS A 164 2.08 -33.08 -22.16
N PRO A 165 1.73 -32.85 -23.44
CA PRO A 165 2.52 -33.35 -24.56
C PRO A 165 3.89 -32.66 -24.63
N HIS A 166 4.83 -33.29 -25.31
CA HIS A 166 5.97 -32.56 -25.88
C HIS A 166 5.45 -31.56 -26.94
N LYS A 167 6.20 -30.48 -27.19
CA LYS A 167 5.76 -29.40 -28.09
C LYS A 167 5.44 -29.89 -29.50
N GLU A 168 6.15 -30.91 -29.97
CA GLU A 168 5.97 -31.54 -31.29
C GLU A 168 4.77 -32.50 -31.37
N ASP A 169 4.28 -32.99 -30.22
CA ASP A 169 3.17 -33.93 -30.13
C ASP A 169 1.83 -33.25 -29.78
N ALA A 170 1.86 -31.93 -29.54
CA ALA A 170 0.68 -31.16 -29.16
C ALA A 170 -0.32 -31.09 -30.32
N PRO A 171 -1.55 -31.64 -30.17
CA PRO A 171 -2.53 -31.66 -31.25
C PRO A 171 -3.08 -30.26 -31.61
N SER A 172 -3.01 -29.31 -30.67
CA SER A 172 -3.38 -27.91 -30.88
C SER A 172 -2.82 -27.05 -29.74
N ASN A 173 -3.18 -25.76 -29.70
CA ASN A 173 -2.93 -24.85 -28.58
C ASN A 173 -4.12 -24.71 -27.62
N LEU A 174 -5.16 -25.53 -27.74
CA LEU A 174 -6.34 -25.51 -26.87
C LEU A 174 -6.11 -26.39 -25.64
N SER A 175 -6.02 -25.75 -24.49
CA SER A 175 -5.79 -26.43 -23.21
C SER A 175 -7.08 -26.76 -22.46
N ASN A 176 -7.10 -27.89 -21.76
CA ASN A 176 -8.07 -28.22 -20.73
C ASN A 176 -7.96 -27.23 -19.57
N MET A 177 -9.03 -26.46 -19.32
CA MET A 177 -9.02 -25.42 -18.29
C MET A 177 -9.31 -25.94 -16.86
N GLY A 178 -9.68 -27.20 -16.71
CA GLY A 178 -10.11 -27.73 -15.40
C GLY A 178 -11.57 -27.46 -15.08
N VAL A 179 -12.43 -27.27 -16.09
CA VAL A 179 -13.88 -27.03 -15.92
C VAL A 179 -14.66 -27.94 -16.87
N TYR A 180 -15.64 -28.66 -16.32
CA TYR A 180 -16.34 -29.74 -17.01
C TYR A 180 -17.83 -29.72 -16.72
N ILE A 181 -18.65 -30.17 -17.68
CA ILE A 181 -19.99 -30.71 -17.43
C ILE A 181 -19.92 -32.22 -17.57
N LEU A 182 -20.35 -32.94 -16.54
CA LEU A 182 -20.33 -34.39 -16.49
C LEU A 182 -21.74 -34.94 -16.28
N GLU A 183 -22.06 -36.00 -17.03
CA GLU A 183 -23.17 -36.89 -16.71
C GLU A 183 -22.78 -37.81 -15.53
N PRO A 184 -23.67 -38.09 -14.56
CA PRO A 184 -23.36 -38.95 -13.41
C PRO A 184 -22.75 -40.31 -13.79
N GLY A 185 -23.23 -40.89 -14.90
CA GLY A 185 -22.76 -42.18 -15.41
C GLY A 185 -21.27 -42.23 -15.73
N VAL A 186 -20.64 -41.08 -16.02
CA VAL A 186 -19.21 -41.01 -16.34
C VAL A 186 -18.35 -41.42 -15.14
N LEU A 187 -18.76 -41.03 -13.92
CA LEU A 187 -17.99 -41.30 -12.71
C LEU A 187 -17.92 -42.78 -12.35
N HIS A 188 -18.88 -43.59 -12.81
CA HIS A 188 -18.88 -45.05 -12.59
C HIS A 188 -17.81 -45.78 -13.40
N MET A 189 -17.25 -45.16 -14.45
CA MET A 189 -16.21 -45.77 -15.28
C MET A 189 -14.80 -45.56 -14.70
N LEU A 190 -14.64 -44.59 -13.80
CA LEU A 190 -13.37 -44.36 -13.10
C LEU A 190 -13.08 -45.53 -12.15
N PRO A 191 -11.81 -45.93 -11.95
CA PRO A 191 -11.46 -46.98 -11.00
C PRO A 191 -11.74 -46.54 -9.55
N GLU A 192 -11.89 -47.50 -8.63
CA GLU A 192 -11.91 -47.18 -7.20
C GLU A 192 -10.53 -46.71 -6.71
N GLY A 193 -10.49 -45.77 -5.77
CA GLY A 193 -9.25 -45.24 -5.20
C GLY A 193 -8.57 -44.18 -6.08
N LYS A 194 -7.24 -44.26 -6.20
CA LYS A 194 -6.43 -43.23 -6.85
C LYS A 194 -6.61 -43.23 -8.37
N SER A 195 -7.04 -42.11 -8.95
CA SER A 195 -7.30 -41.96 -10.39
C SER A 195 -7.11 -40.52 -10.89
N SER A 196 -6.76 -40.35 -12.16
CA SER A 196 -6.74 -39.05 -12.86
C SER A 196 -7.87 -39.00 -13.88
N ILE A 197 -8.70 -37.96 -13.84
CA ILE A 197 -9.80 -37.82 -14.80
C ILE A 197 -9.29 -37.60 -16.23
N GLU A 198 -8.11 -37.00 -16.37
CA GLU A 198 -7.47 -36.74 -17.66
C GLU A 198 -7.06 -38.07 -18.34
N TYR A 199 -6.25 -38.88 -17.65
CA TYR A 199 -5.73 -40.15 -18.19
C TYR A 199 -6.76 -41.29 -18.16
N ASP A 200 -7.53 -41.42 -17.09
CA ASP A 200 -8.43 -42.56 -16.89
C ASP A 200 -9.80 -42.38 -17.54
N CYS A 201 -10.14 -41.15 -17.97
CA CYS A 201 -11.44 -40.84 -18.56
C CYS A 201 -11.32 -40.08 -19.89
N PHE A 202 -10.83 -38.84 -19.90
CA PHE A 202 -10.89 -38.00 -21.12
C PHE A 202 -10.09 -38.58 -22.28
N GLU A 203 -8.85 -39.01 -22.04
CA GLU A 203 -7.99 -39.59 -23.07
C GLU A 203 -8.59 -40.86 -23.67
N LYS A 204 -9.16 -41.73 -22.83
CA LYS A 204 -9.80 -42.99 -23.26
C LYS A 204 -11.09 -42.74 -24.03
N LEU A 205 -11.90 -41.75 -23.62
CA LEU A 205 -13.23 -41.51 -24.19
C LEU A 205 -13.25 -40.57 -25.40
N ALA A 206 -12.16 -39.82 -25.63
CA ALA A 206 -12.01 -38.91 -26.77
C ALA A 206 -12.41 -39.57 -28.10
N GLN A 207 -11.99 -40.81 -28.34
CA GLN A 207 -12.23 -41.52 -29.59
C GLN A 207 -13.63 -42.12 -29.71
N HIS A 208 -14.43 -42.13 -28.64
CA HIS A 208 -15.76 -42.75 -28.61
C HIS A 208 -16.90 -41.77 -28.94
N GLY A 209 -16.58 -40.51 -29.28
CA GLY A 209 -17.57 -39.52 -29.71
C GLY A 209 -18.51 -39.01 -28.61
N VAL A 210 -18.24 -39.35 -27.35
CA VAL A 210 -19.05 -38.94 -26.18
C VAL A 210 -18.51 -37.70 -25.46
N VAL A 211 -17.35 -37.20 -25.90
CA VAL A 211 -16.69 -36.01 -25.34
C VAL A 211 -16.85 -34.83 -26.29
N SER A 212 -17.36 -33.73 -25.76
CA SER A 212 -17.43 -32.45 -26.45
C SER A 212 -16.59 -31.40 -25.73
N ALA A 213 -16.37 -30.26 -26.39
CA ALA A 213 -15.67 -29.16 -25.76
C ALA A 213 -16.21 -27.80 -26.19
N HIS A 214 -16.04 -26.81 -25.33
CA HIS A 214 -16.37 -25.41 -25.60
C HIS A 214 -15.14 -24.54 -25.34
N GLN A 215 -14.79 -23.71 -26.32
CA GLN A 215 -13.70 -22.75 -26.16
C GLN A 215 -14.20 -21.52 -25.42
N HIS A 216 -13.71 -21.32 -24.19
CA HIS A 216 -13.94 -20.12 -23.42
C HIS A 216 -13.09 -18.96 -23.96
N LYS A 217 -13.68 -17.78 -24.02
CA LYS A 217 -13.06 -16.56 -24.58
C LYS A 217 -12.78 -15.48 -23.53
N GLY A 218 -13.12 -15.76 -22.27
CA GLY A 218 -12.88 -14.86 -21.14
C GLY A 218 -11.55 -15.15 -20.44
N GLN A 219 -11.49 -14.80 -19.16
CA GLN A 219 -10.33 -14.97 -18.30
C GLN A 219 -10.19 -16.42 -17.84
N TRP A 220 -8.97 -16.93 -17.88
CA TRP A 220 -8.56 -18.16 -17.21
C TRP A 220 -7.14 -18.00 -16.66
N PHE A 221 -7.01 -18.18 -15.34
CA PHE A 221 -5.76 -18.04 -14.61
C PHE A 221 -5.53 -19.27 -13.73
N PRO A 222 -4.60 -20.17 -14.09
CA PRO A 222 -4.12 -21.17 -13.16
C PRO A 222 -3.41 -20.49 -11.98
N THR A 223 -3.52 -21.07 -10.79
CA THR A 223 -2.93 -20.49 -9.55
C THR A 223 -1.97 -21.46 -8.87
N ASP A 224 -1.33 -22.35 -9.63
CA ASP A 224 -0.64 -23.53 -9.11
C ASP A 224 0.86 -23.36 -8.82
N THR A 225 1.47 -22.26 -9.27
CA THR A 225 2.80 -21.80 -8.84
C THR A 225 2.72 -20.38 -8.30
N LEU A 226 3.76 -19.95 -7.58
CA LEU A 226 3.82 -18.60 -7.03
C LEU A 226 3.74 -17.52 -8.12
N GLU A 227 4.40 -17.73 -9.26
CA GLU A 227 4.35 -16.80 -10.39
C GLU A 227 2.94 -16.70 -10.97
N LEU A 228 2.28 -17.84 -11.17
CA LEU A 228 0.93 -17.90 -11.74
C LEU A 228 -0.11 -17.33 -10.78
N TYR A 229 0.01 -17.59 -9.48
CA TYR A 229 -0.81 -16.97 -8.44
C TYR A 229 -0.63 -15.45 -8.40
N GLN A 230 0.60 -14.94 -8.45
CA GLN A 230 0.86 -13.50 -8.49
C GLN A 230 0.33 -12.85 -9.77
N HIS A 231 0.43 -13.55 -10.90
CA HIS A 231 -0.12 -13.13 -12.16
C HIS A 231 -1.65 -13.04 -12.10
N ALA A 232 -2.32 -14.07 -11.59
CA ALA A 232 -3.75 -14.08 -11.33
C ALA A 232 -4.16 -12.93 -10.39
N ASN A 233 -3.43 -12.72 -9.29
CA ASN A 233 -3.72 -11.65 -8.33
C ASN A 233 -3.66 -10.24 -8.94
N ARG A 234 -2.78 -10.06 -9.92
CA ARG A 234 -2.60 -8.78 -10.60
C ARG A 234 -3.64 -8.52 -11.68
N LEU A 235 -4.02 -9.57 -12.43
CA LEU A 235 -4.77 -9.40 -13.69
C LEU A 235 -6.23 -9.84 -13.63
N TRP A 236 -6.61 -10.64 -12.63
CA TRP A 236 -7.99 -11.06 -12.46
C TRP A 236 -8.92 -9.85 -12.36
N LYS A 237 -10.01 -9.87 -13.12
CA LYS A 237 -11.11 -8.91 -13.02
C LYS A 237 -12.33 -9.68 -12.58
N ASP A 238 -12.76 -9.48 -11.34
CA ASP A 238 -13.89 -10.20 -10.77
C ASP A 238 -15.18 -9.91 -11.58
N PRO A 239 -15.75 -10.90 -12.27
CA PRO A 239 -16.94 -10.72 -13.11
C PRO A 239 -18.23 -10.54 -12.27
N THR A 240 -18.13 -10.62 -10.94
CA THR A 240 -19.21 -10.42 -9.98
C THR A 240 -19.14 -9.05 -9.30
N ASP A 241 -18.06 -8.28 -9.48
CA ASP A 241 -17.93 -6.94 -8.93
C ASP A 241 -18.78 -5.92 -9.74
N PRO A 242 -19.75 -5.23 -9.12
CA PRO A 242 -20.60 -4.26 -9.80
C PRO A 242 -19.87 -3.04 -10.37
N THR A 243 -18.63 -2.77 -9.94
CA THR A 243 -17.78 -1.71 -10.52
C THR A 243 -17.18 -2.09 -11.88
N HIS A 244 -17.17 -3.38 -12.24
CA HIS A 244 -16.66 -3.92 -13.50
C HIS A 244 -17.76 -4.28 -14.52
N SER A 245 -19.03 -4.19 -14.12
CA SER A 245 -20.20 -4.38 -14.98
C SER A 245 -20.43 -3.16 -15.90
N LYS A 246 -19.56 -3.00 -16.91
CA LYS A 246 -19.79 -2.31 -18.19
C LYS A 246 -18.47 -2.24 -18.96
N SER A 247 -18.10 -3.30 -19.67
CA SER A 247 -17.11 -3.23 -20.74
C SER A 247 -17.27 -4.45 -21.64
N SER A 248 -17.86 -4.23 -22.82
CA SER A 248 -17.75 -5.11 -23.96
C SER A 248 -16.29 -5.26 -24.38
N PHE A 249 -15.93 -6.47 -24.79
CA PHE A 249 -14.66 -6.87 -25.42
C PHE A 249 -13.80 -5.73 -25.98
N ALA A 250 -12.68 -5.46 -25.31
CA ALA A 250 -11.47 -4.96 -25.93
C ALA A 250 -10.29 -5.69 -25.27
N SER A 251 -9.58 -6.50 -26.06
CA SER A 251 -8.24 -6.97 -25.73
C SER A 251 -7.33 -5.75 -25.60
N SER A 252 -7.08 -5.28 -24.38
CA SER A 252 -5.97 -4.38 -24.11
C SER A 252 -5.14 -4.97 -23.00
N THR A 253 -3.89 -5.27 -23.34
CA THR A 253 -2.80 -5.40 -22.36
C THR A 253 -2.94 -4.26 -21.35
N PRO A 254 -2.85 -4.53 -20.02
CA PRO A 254 -2.88 -3.46 -19.04
C PRO A 254 -1.82 -2.44 -19.41
N LEU A 255 -2.23 -1.20 -19.62
CA LEU A 255 -1.31 -0.13 -19.98
C LEU A 255 -0.19 -0.08 -18.94
N THR A 256 1.05 -0.08 -19.42
CA THR A 256 2.24 0.18 -18.64
C THR A 256 2.13 1.56 -17.96
N LEU A 257 2.94 1.80 -16.93
CA LEU A 257 3.00 3.11 -16.28
C LEU A 257 3.26 4.23 -17.30
N HIS A 258 4.19 3.99 -18.23
CA HIS A 258 4.51 4.92 -19.31
C HIS A 258 3.28 5.25 -20.17
N GLU A 259 2.58 4.23 -20.67
CA GLU A 259 1.39 4.43 -21.51
C GLU A 259 0.27 5.17 -20.76
N LYS A 260 0.05 4.83 -19.48
CA LYS A 260 -0.88 5.56 -18.61
C LYS A 260 -0.50 7.04 -18.47
N LEU A 261 0.79 7.33 -18.31
CA LEU A 261 1.30 8.70 -18.21
C LEU A 261 1.19 9.47 -19.53
N VAL A 262 1.37 8.81 -20.68
CA VAL A 262 1.14 9.41 -22.01
C VAL A 262 -0.33 9.82 -22.16
N LEU A 263 -1.27 8.90 -21.89
CA LEU A 263 -2.70 9.22 -21.93
C LEU A 263 -3.08 10.32 -20.94
N ALA A 264 -2.56 10.25 -19.72
CA ALA A 264 -2.77 11.28 -18.70
C ALA A 264 -2.28 12.65 -19.17
N LYS A 265 -1.14 12.70 -19.88
CA LYS A 265 -0.58 13.94 -20.45
C LYS A 265 -1.48 14.51 -21.54
N GLU A 266 -1.98 13.68 -22.45
CA GLU A 266 -2.90 14.08 -23.52
C GLU A 266 -4.21 14.65 -22.96
N GLN A 267 -4.67 14.12 -21.82
CA GLN A 267 -5.86 14.60 -21.12
C GLN A 267 -5.62 15.83 -20.23
N GLY A 268 -4.37 16.30 -20.10
CA GLY A 268 -4.01 17.37 -19.16
C GLY A 268 -4.20 16.98 -17.69
N LYS A 269 -4.14 15.67 -17.39
CA LYS A 269 -4.41 15.07 -16.07
C LYS A 269 -3.22 14.23 -15.60
N LEU A 270 -2.00 14.77 -15.67
CA LEU A 270 -0.85 14.09 -15.10
C LEU A 270 -1.03 13.90 -13.58
N PRO A 271 -0.68 12.71 -13.04
CA PRO A 271 -0.77 12.45 -11.61
C PRO A 271 0.19 13.36 -10.87
N LYS A 272 -0.34 14.04 -9.84
CA LYS A 272 0.39 15.04 -9.08
C LYS A 272 0.15 14.86 -7.59
N LEU A 273 1.19 15.09 -6.80
CA LEU A 273 1.17 15.07 -5.35
C LEU A 273 1.71 16.40 -4.84
N THR A 274 0.94 17.09 -3.99
CA THR A 274 1.44 18.22 -3.20
C THR A 274 1.71 17.72 -1.78
N VAL A 275 2.97 17.73 -1.36
CA VAL A 275 3.37 17.43 0.02
C VAL A 275 3.56 18.73 0.78
N PHE A 276 3.07 18.75 2.02
CA PHE A 276 3.06 19.93 2.86
C PHE A 276 4.19 19.92 3.88
N ASN A 277 4.73 21.10 4.12
CA ASN A 277 5.69 21.35 5.19
C ASN A 277 4.98 21.43 6.54
N ARG A 278 5.78 21.59 7.58
CA ARG A 278 5.36 21.58 8.97
C ARG A 278 6.09 22.64 9.78
N ILE A 279 5.41 23.13 10.81
CA ILE A 279 5.99 23.89 11.91
C ILE A 279 6.21 22.92 13.08
N ASP A 280 7.36 23.05 13.73
CA ASP A 280 7.70 22.25 14.88
C ASP A 280 7.92 23.15 16.09
N GLY A 281 7.39 22.73 17.23
CA GLY A 281 7.64 23.36 18.52
C GLY A 281 8.76 22.65 19.31
N PRO A 282 8.75 22.80 20.64
CA PRO A 282 9.50 21.94 21.55
C PRO A 282 9.35 20.45 21.19
N GLY A 283 10.47 19.73 21.05
CA GLY A 283 10.53 18.33 20.64
C GLY A 283 11.25 18.08 19.32
N SER A 284 11.38 19.11 18.47
CA SER A 284 11.95 19.07 17.09
C SER A 284 13.38 18.52 16.92
N SER A 285 14.07 18.16 18.00
CA SER A 285 15.43 17.61 17.97
C SER A 285 15.52 16.23 18.61
N LEU A 286 14.42 15.74 19.19
CA LEU A 286 14.36 14.48 19.92
C LEU A 286 14.04 13.28 19.01
N ASP A 287 13.67 13.55 17.77
CA ASP A 287 13.30 12.56 16.76
C ASP A 287 14.53 11.94 16.08
N LEU A 288 15.73 12.51 16.22
CA LEU A 288 16.93 11.87 15.67
C LEU A 288 17.21 10.54 16.38
N PRO A 289 17.66 9.49 15.66
CA PRO A 289 17.81 8.14 16.19
C PRO A 289 18.56 8.05 17.51
N ILE A 290 19.65 8.81 17.66
CA ILE A 290 20.45 8.80 18.88
C ILE A 290 19.69 9.34 20.09
N PHE A 291 18.91 10.41 19.94
CA PHE A 291 18.13 10.97 21.04
C PHE A 291 16.98 10.03 21.39
N GLN A 292 16.32 9.44 20.40
CA GLN A 292 15.33 8.40 20.62
C GLN A 292 15.93 7.27 21.47
N GLN A 293 17.05 6.68 21.04
CA GLN A 293 17.73 5.59 21.75
C GLN A 293 18.19 5.98 23.15
N SER A 294 18.71 7.20 23.33
CA SER A 294 19.28 7.66 24.60
C SER A 294 18.22 7.84 25.69
N PHE A 295 17.04 8.33 25.33
CA PHE A 295 15.97 8.64 26.27
C PHE A 295 14.85 7.61 26.28
N TRP A 296 14.82 6.71 25.31
CA TRP A 296 13.90 5.57 25.33
C TRP A 296 14.10 4.73 26.60
N ARG A 297 13.00 4.35 27.23
CA ARG A 297 12.97 3.44 28.37
C ARG A 297 11.85 2.45 28.14
N LEU A 298 12.09 1.18 28.48
CA LEU A 298 11.03 0.18 28.49
C LEU A 298 10.03 0.58 29.58
N THR A 299 8.98 1.25 29.15
CA THR A 299 7.80 1.58 29.95
C THR A 299 6.69 0.65 29.50
N THR A 300 5.76 0.33 30.40
CA THR A 300 4.57 -0.43 30.03
C THR A 300 3.71 0.46 29.14
N VAL A 301 3.84 0.30 27.82
CA VAL A 301 2.93 0.91 26.85
C VAL A 301 1.55 0.27 27.09
N PRO A 302 0.50 1.05 27.43
CA PRO A 302 -0.83 0.49 27.66
C PRO A 302 -1.34 -0.25 26.43
N GLN A 303 -2.24 -1.23 26.63
CA GLN A 303 -2.89 -1.94 25.51
C GLN A 303 -3.66 -0.99 24.60
N ASP A 304 -4.30 0.03 25.18
CA ASP A 304 -4.83 1.19 24.47
C ASP A 304 -4.08 2.46 24.91
N PRO A 305 -3.02 2.85 24.19
CA PRO A 305 -2.20 4.01 24.53
C PRO A 305 -2.92 5.37 24.41
N LEU A 306 -4.06 5.41 23.72
CA LEU A 306 -4.84 6.62 23.43
C LEU A 306 -6.11 6.73 24.28
N ALA A 307 -6.44 5.71 25.07
CA ALA A 307 -7.57 5.72 26.01
C ALA A 307 -7.48 6.87 27.02
N ASP A 308 -6.25 7.20 27.46
CA ASP A 308 -5.96 8.40 28.26
C ASP A 308 -5.60 9.56 27.33
N PRO A 309 -6.43 10.62 27.22
CA PRO A 309 -6.13 11.77 26.39
C PRO A 309 -4.92 12.58 26.87
N GLU A 310 -4.44 12.42 28.10
CA GLU A 310 -3.20 13.06 28.57
C GLU A 310 -1.97 12.26 28.11
N MET A 311 -2.14 10.96 27.91
CA MET A 311 -1.07 9.99 27.64
C MET A 311 0.02 10.04 28.71
N ASP A 312 -0.37 10.02 29.99
CA ASP A 312 0.53 10.21 31.13
C ASP A 312 1.70 9.20 31.14
N TRP A 313 1.46 7.99 30.65
CA TRP A 313 2.45 6.92 30.46
C TRP A 313 3.65 7.34 29.58
N SER A 314 3.45 8.33 28.70
CA SER A 314 4.44 8.79 27.73
C SER A 314 5.26 9.99 28.21
N LYS A 315 5.03 10.49 29.45
CA LYS A 315 5.80 11.59 30.04
C LYS A 315 7.31 11.28 30.04
N GLY A 316 8.09 12.21 29.51
CA GLY A 316 9.55 12.10 29.44
C GLY A 316 10.08 11.22 28.30
N LEU A 317 9.21 10.62 27.48
CA LEU A 317 9.62 9.96 26.24
C LEU A 317 9.91 10.98 25.13
N PRO A 318 10.83 10.65 24.19
CA PRO A 318 11.03 11.40 22.97
C PRO A 318 9.72 11.59 22.20
N ARG A 319 9.40 12.83 21.87
CA ARG A 319 8.23 13.17 21.06
C ARG A 319 8.46 14.42 20.23
N THR A 320 7.62 14.57 19.22
CA THR A 320 7.47 15.85 18.53
C THR A 320 6.01 16.18 18.26
N ILE A 321 5.69 17.47 18.32
CA ILE A 321 4.40 18.03 17.93
C ILE A 321 4.61 18.69 16.56
N GLY A 322 3.92 18.17 15.56
CA GLY A 322 3.93 18.71 14.20
C GLY A 322 2.66 19.49 13.89
N ILE A 323 2.80 20.63 13.24
CA ILE A 323 1.70 21.45 12.72
C ILE A 323 1.88 21.54 11.20
N SER A 324 1.14 20.75 10.43
CA SER A 324 1.21 20.80 8.96
C SER A 324 0.60 22.08 8.41
N ILE A 325 1.24 22.68 7.40
CA ILE A 325 0.84 23.97 6.82
C ILE A 325 0.76 23.88 5.29
N ASN A 326 -0.07 24.72 4.66
CA ASN A 326 -0.28 24.70 3.20
C ASN A 326 0.93 25.19 2.36
N VAL A 327 2.06 25.48 2.98
CA VAL A 327 3.36 25.68 2.33
C VAL A 327 3.93 24.30 1.98
N GLY A 328 4.38 24.08 0.75
CA GLY A 328 4.84 22.75 0.36
C GLY A 328 5.42 22.67 -1.05
N THR A 329 5.61 21.44 -1.49
CA THR A 329 6.22 21.12 -2.78
C THR A 329 5.29 20.22 -3.58
N MET A 330 5.11 20.56 -4.85
CA MET A 330 4.36 19.78 -5.82
C MET A 330 5.31 18.88 -6.61
N ILE A 331 4.88 17.64 -6.83
CA ILE A 331 5.58 16.60 -7.56
C ILE A 331 4.60 16.07 -8.61
N GLU A 332 4.90 16.26 -9.87
CA GLU A 332 4.09 15.78 -11.00
C GLU A 332 4.85 14.68 -11.74
N ALA A 333 4.21 13.55 -12.01
CA ALA A 333 4.84 12.51 -12.81
C ALA A 333 4.53 12.73 -14.30
N SER A 334 5.57 12.75 -15.13
CA SER A 334 5.49 13.01 -16.56
C SER A 334 6.14 11.85 -17.33
N PRO A 335 5.59 11.44 -18.48
CA PRO A 335 6.18 10.35 -19.27
C PRO A 335 7.53 10.76 -19.87
N ILE A 336 8.48 9.83 -19.84
CA ILE A 336 9.75 9.85 -20.59
C ILE A 336 9.96 8.50 -21.25
N GLU A 337 11.00 8.35 -22.08
CA GLU A 337 11.33 7.08 -22.75
C GLU A 337 11.32 5.87 -21.80
N PRO A 338 10.66 4.75 -22.15
CA PRO A 338 10.74 3.49 -21.40
C PRO A 338 12.19 3.03 -21.18
N GLY A 339 12.44 2.35 -20.06
CA GLY A 339 13.80 2.01 -19.60
C GLY A 339 14.52 3.13 -18.85
N LYS A 340 13.91 4.32 -18.71
CA LYS A 340 14.52 5.48 -18.03
C LYS A 340 13.71 5.99 -16.84
N LEU A 341 14.43 6.58 -15.89
CA LEU A 341 13.87 7.34 -14.77
C LEU A 341 14.47 8.75 -14.74
N GLY A 342 13.65 9.73 -14.38
CA GLY A 342 14.08 11.12 -14.30
C GLY A 342 13.58 11.86 -13.07
N VAL A 343 14.36 12.85 -12.64
CA VAL A 343 13.92 13.86 -11.66
C VAL A 343 14.37 15.23 -12.15
N GLU A 344 13.45 16.19 -12.14
CA GLU A 344 13.71 17.58 -12.50
C GLU A 344 13.21 18.51 -11.40
N SER A 345 14.03 19.49 -11.02
CA SER A 345 13.68 20.52 -10.06
C SER A 345 13.81 21.89 -10.68
N PHE A 346 12.68 22.57 -10.90
CA PHE A 346 12.66 23.93 -11.44
C PHE A 346 13.35 24.92 -10.50
N ASP A 347 13.21 24.69 -9.20
CA ASP A 347 13.70 25.60 -8.19
C ASP A 347 15.21 25.53 -7.98
N TYR A 348 15.78 24.34 -8.13
CA TYR A 348 17.21 24.10 -7.96
C TYR A 348 17.94 24.01 -9.30
N GLY A 349 17.23 24.10 -10.43
CA GLY A 349 17.81 24.20 -11.77
C GLY A 349 18.51 22.93 -12.25
N PHE A 350 18.11 21.75 -11.75
CA PHE A 350 18.69 20.47 -12.15
C PHE A 350 17.66 19.56 -12.83
N SER A 351 18.13 18.73 -13.75
CA SER A 351 17.38 17.65 -14.37
C SER A 351 18.31 16.46 -14.58
N TYR A 352 18.00 15.35 -13.92
CA TYR A 352 18.72 14.10 -14.02
C TYR A 352 17.85 13.05 -14.69
N ILE A 353 18.39 12.34 -15.68
CA ILE A 353 17.74 11.21 -16.33
C ILE A 353 18.79 10.11 -16.46
N TYR A 354 18.44 8.91 -16.03
CA TYR A 354 19.30 7.74 -16.06
C TYR A 354 18.55 6.54 -16.65
N ASP A 355 19.30 5.60 -17.19
CA ASP A 355 18.78 4.25 -17.43
C ASP A 355 18.44 3.62 -16.08
N LYS A 356 17.27 2.99 -16.00
CA LYS A 356 16.68 2.49 -14.77
C LYS A 356 17.62 1.55 -14.00
N ASP A 357 18.33 0.69 -14.71
CA ASP A 357 19.24 -0.31 -14.12
C ASP A 357 20.64 0.26 -13.81
N ALA A 358 20.86 1.56 -14.04
CA ALA A 358 22.17 2.20 -13.92
C ALA A 358 22.11 3.53 -13.15
N ILE A 359 21.39 3.56 -12.02
CA ILE A 359 21.27 4.75 -11.16
C ILE A 359 22.26 4.66 -9.98
N PRO A 360 23.35 5.45 -9.96
CA PRO A 360 24.32 5.44 -8.87
C PRO A 360 23.70 5.86 -7.52
N PRO A 361 24.03 5.20 -6.40
CA PRO A 361 23.51 5.54 -5.08
C PRO A 361 24.30 6.72 -4.48
N THR A 362 24.16 7.91 -5.06
CA THR A 362 24.81 9.14 -4.57
C THR A 362 23.81 10.06 -3.89
N LYS A 363 24.33 11.05 -3.17
CA LYS A 363 23.54 12.11 -2.54
C LYS A 363 22.66 12.85 -3.53
N GLU A 364 23.08 13.02 -4.78
CA GLU A 364 22.35 13.76 -5.83
C GLU A 364 21.20 12.95 -6.42
N ASN A 365 21.28 11.61 -6.33
CA ASN A 365 20.36 10.68 -6.97
C ASN A 365 19.36 10.04 -6.00
N TRP A 366 19.29 10.47 -4.74
CA TRP A 366 18.45 9.84 -3.72
C TRP A 366 16.97 9.73 -4.11
N LEU A 367 16.40 10.74 -4.77
CA LEU A 367 15.01 10.70 -5.26
C LEU A 367 14.82 9.67 -6.39
N LEU A 368 15.81 9.54 -7.29
CA LEU A 368 15.81 8.51 -8.33
C LEU A 368 15.93 7.11 -7.70
N ARG A 369 16.73 6.93 -6.65
CA ARG A 369 16.84 5.66 -5.92
C ARG A 369 15.53 5.25 -5.25
N ILE A 370 14.73 6.21 -4.79
CA ILE A 370 13.36 5.93 -4.29
C ILE A 370 12.49 5.42 -5.44
N MET A 371 12.47 6.13 -6.58
CA MET A 371 11.68 5.73 -7.75
C MET A 371 12.07 4.33 -8.26
N ASP A 372 13.37 4.03 -8.28
CA ASP A 372 13.94 2.72 -8.61
C ASP A 372 13.46 1.62 -7.63
N ALA A 373 13.44 1.91 -6.32
CA ALA A 373 12.96 0.95 -5.32
C ALA A 373 11.48 0.55 -5.51
N PHE A 374 10.65 1.40 -6.13
CA PHE A 374 9.28 1.05 -6.51
C PHE A 374 9.16 0.34 -7.87
N ASN A 375 10.29 0.15 -8.54
CA ASN A 375 10.41 -0.43 -9.88
C ASN A 375 9.64 0.38 -10.94
N LEU A 376 9.59 1.71 -10.81
CA LEU A 376 8.94 2.57 -11.80
C LEU A 376 9.69 2.49 -13.15
N ASP A 377 9.02 2.84 -14.25
CA ASP A 377 9.62 2.82 -15.58
C ASP A 377 8.99 3.90 -16.50
N GLY A 378 9.81 4.50 -17.35
CA GLY A 378 9.39 5.50 -18.34
C GLY A 378 8.78 6.76 -17.73
N VAL A 379 9.26 7.19 -16.56
CA VAL A 379 8.69 8.30 -15.79
C VAL A 379 9.74 9.28 -15.25
N LYS A 380 9.42 10.57 -15.36
CA LYS A 380 10.15 11.67 -14.72
C LYS A 380 9.28 12.36 -13.69
N PHE A 381 9.80 12.60 -12.49
CA PHE A 381 9.14 13.43 -11.48
C PHE A 381 9.62 14.87 -11.60
N ILE A 382 8.67 15.79 -11.80
CA ILE A 382 8.89 17.22 -11.92
C ILE A 382 8.51 17.87 -10.59
N ILE A 383 9.48 18.56 -9.97
CA ILE A 383 9.38 19.09 -8.62
C ILE A 383 9.33 20.62 -8.67
N LYS A 384 8.32 21.21 -8.03
CA LYS A 384 8.12 22.67 -7.93
C LYS A 384 7.62 23.06 -6.54
N ASN A 385 8.30 23.99 -5.89
CA ASN A 385 7.84 24.60 -4.65
C ASN A 385 6.65 25.52 -4.92
N LYS A 386 5.65 25.49 -4.04
CA LYS A 386 4.52 26.44 -4.10
C LYS A 386 4.96 27.88 -3.82
N PHE A 387 6.06 28.04 -3.09
CA PHE A 387 6.65 29.33 -2.71
C PHE A 387 8.16 29.27 -2.99
N PRO A 388 8.60 29.53 -4.24
CA PRO A 388 10.00 29.46 -4.64
C PRO A 388 10.93 30.35 -3.80
N GLU A 389 10.44 31.45 -3.26
CA GLU A 389 11.17 32.35 -2.37
C GLU A 389 11.49 31.73 -1.01
N LEU A 390 10.87 30.60 -0.64
CA LEU A 390 11.07 29.89 0.63
C LEU A 390 12.00 28.67 0.50
N LYS A 391 12.77 28.59 -0.58
CA LYS A 391 13.79 27.53 -0.77
C LYS A 391 14.71 27.46 0.45
N SER A 392 14.93 26.24 0.95
CA SER A 392 15.84 25.98 2.07
C SER A 392 15.51 26.71 3.38
N ALA A 393 14.26 27.13 3.59
CA ALA A 393 13.76 27.87 4.76
C ALA A 393 13.90 27.18 6.14
N GLY A 394 14.35 25.93 6.20
CA GLY A 394 14.42 25.16 7.45
C GLY A 394 13.08 24.53 7.89
N LEU A 395 12.10 24.42 6.98
CA LEU A 395 10.81 23.76 7.22
C LEU A 395 10.78 22.26 6.86
N GLY A 396 11.94 21.61 6.74
CA GLY A 396 12.02 20.19 6.38
C GLY A 396 11.72 19.87 4.92
N GLY A 397 11.95 20.82 3.99
CA GLY A 397 11.60 20.68 2.58
C GLY A 397 12.23 19.46 1.88
N SER A 398 13.49 19.10 2.19
CA SER A 398 14.12 17.90 1.60
C SER A 398 13.42 16.61 2.03
N ALA A 399 13.07 16.50 3.32
CA ALA A 399 12.39 15.34 3.87
C ALA A 399 10.94 15.23 3.38
N ALA A 400 10.24 16.37 3.30
CA ALA A 400 8.92 16.45 2.70
C ALA A 400 8.93 15.98 1.24
N VAL A 401 9.88 16.46 0.42
CA VAL A 401 10.03 16.02 -0.98
C VAL A 401 10.36 14.53 -1.07
N THR A 402 11.28 14.03 -0.24
CA THR A 402 11.66 12.60 -0.19
C THR A 402 10.42 11.73 0.06
N VAL A 403 9.57 12.09 1.03
CA VAL A 403 8.33 11.38 1.30
C VAL A 403 7.29 11.59 0.21
N GLY A 404 7.16 12.79 -0.34
CA GLY A 404 6.25 13.05 -1.46
C GLY A 404 6.58 12.19 -2.68
N VAL A 405 7.86 12.05 -3.01
CA VAL A 405 8.34 11.15 -4.09
C VAL A 405 7.98 9.71 -3.75
N ALA A 406 8.25 9.25 -2.53
CA ALA A 406 7.91 7.90 -2.10
C ALA A 406 6.40 7.62 -2.12
N LEU A 407 5.56 8.56 -1.67
CA LEU A 407 4.11 8.45 -1.67
C LEU A 407 3.54 8.36 -3.09
N LEU A 408 4.00 9.24 -3.99
CA LEU A 408 3.55 9.22 -5.39
C LEU A 408 4.04 7.94 -6.09
N ALA A 409 5.30 7.55 -5.89
CA ALA A 409 5.83 6.30 -6.43
C ALA A 409 5.08 5.06 -5.90
N ASN A 410 4.73 5.05 -4.61
CA ASN A 410 3.92 3.98 -4.02
C ASN A 410 2.54 3.91 -4.68
N LYS A 411 1.89 5.05 -4.94
CA LYS A 411 0.61 5.09 -5.65
C LYS A 411 0.72 4.57 -7.07
N LEU A 412 1.70 5.06 -7.84
CA LEU A 412 1.93 4.66 -9.23
C LEU A 412 2.34 3.19 -9.39
N SER A 413 2.81 2.55 -8.31
CA SER A 413 3.20 1.14 -8.29
C SER A 413 2.18 0.22 -7.62
N GLY A 414 0.99 0.71 -7.25
CA GLY A 414 -0.10 -0.10 -6.70
C GLY A 414 -0.13 -0.25 -5.18
N ASN A 415 0.37 0.74 -4.42
CA ASN A 415 0.38 0.81 -2.96
C ASN A 415 1.08 -0.37 -2.26
N LYS A 416 2.30 -0.69 -2.70
CA LYS A 416 3.10 -1.81 -2.17
C LYS A 416 3.55 -1.64 -0.71
N LEU A 417 3.73 -0.39 -0.26
CA LEU A 417 4.23 -0.07 1.08
C LEU A 417 3.17 0.65 1.92
N SER A 418 3.14 0.31 3.21
CA SER A 418 2.39 1.04 4.23
C SER A 418 3.02 2.41 4.52
N ASN A 419 2.24 3.30 5.12
CA ASN A 419 2.70 4.63 5.55
C ASN A 419 3.96 4.58 6.45
N ASN A 420 4.00 3.66 7.41
CA ASN A 420 5.16 3.52 8.29
C ASN A 420 6.40 3.01 7.55
N GLN A 421 6.24 2.12 6.57
CA GLN A 421 7.34 1.69 5.71
C GLN A 421 7.86 2.83 4.83
N ILE A 422 6.96 3.69 4.30
CA ILE A 422 7.35 4.88 3.53
C ILE A 422 8.16 5.85 4.40
N ILE A 423 7.70 6.12 5.62
CA ILE A 423 8.39 6.99 6.59
C ILE A 423 9.78 6.44 6.90
N GLY A 424 9.87 5.15 7.26
CA GLY A 424 11.13 4.49 7.58
C GLY A 424 12.10 4.48 6.40
N MET A 425 11.61 4.12 5.21
CA MET A 425 12.42 4.10 3.98
C MET A 425 12.97 5.49 3.63
N ALA A 426 12.11 6.53 3.64
CA ALA A 426 12.53 7.89 3.32
C ALA A 426 13.62 8.38 4.29
N ALA A 427 13.41 8.19 5.60
CA ALA A 427 14.40 8.55 6.61
C ALA A 427 15.71 7.78 6.44
N VAL A 428 15.66 6.46 6.21
CA VAL A 428 16.88 5.65 6.00
C VAL A 428 17.63 6.06 4.74
N MET A 429 16.93 6.33 3.63
CA MET A 429 17.58 6.76 2.39
C MET A 429 18.27 8.12 2.54
N GLU A 430 17.62 9.10 3.19
CA GLU A 430 18.23 10.41 3.42
C GLU A 430 19.50 10.33 4.27
N ASN A 431 19.45 9.55 5.35
CA ASN A 431 20.59 9.37 6.25
C ASN A 431 21.74 8.61 5.57
N ASN A 432 21.46 7.47 4.94
CA ASN A 432 22.50 6.61 4.35
C ASN A 432 23.19 7.25 3.13
N LEU A 433 22.47 8.05 2.35
CA LEU A 433 23.02 8.74 1.18
C LEU A 433 23.61 10.12 1.53
N GLY A 434 23.66 10.49 2.81
CA GLY A 434 24.26 11.76 3.26
C GLY A 434 23.49 13.00 2.82
N VAL A 435 22.19 12.86 2.53
CA VAL A 435 21.32 13.97 2.12
C VAL A 435 21.13 14.93 3.29
N SER A 436 20.65 14.40 4.41
CA SER A 436 20.40 15.13 5.64
C SER A 436 20.43 14.15 6.83
N ILE A 437 20.89 14.64 7.98
CA ILE A 437 20.71 13.92 9.25
C ILE A 437 19.28 14.21 9.71
N THR A 438 18.38 13.25 9.50
CA THR A 438 16.95 13.40 9.79
C THR A 438 16.45 12.29 10.71
N GLY A 439 15.44 12.62 11.52
CA GLY A 439 14.66 11.63 12.23
C GLY A 439 13.52 11.14 11.34
N THR A 440 12.34 10.96 11.93
CA THR A 440 11.14 10.48 11.21
C THR A 440 9.96 11.45 11.35
N GLN A 441 10.18 12.59 12.00
CA GLN A 441 9.16 13.58 12.27
C GLN A 441 8.66 14.27 11.01
N GLU A 442 9.57 14.77 10.18
CA GLU A 442 9.24 15.46 8.93
C GLU A 442 8.41 14.56 8.02
N GLN A 443 8.87 13.32 7.91
CA GLN A 443 8.26 12.28 7.12
C GLN A 443 6.87 11.92 7.66
N SER A 444 6.73 11.79 8.99
CA SER A 444 5.44 11.53 9.61
C SER A 444 4.45 12.68 9.41
N CYS A 445 4.89 13.93 9.53
CA CYS A 445 4.02 15.09 9.28
C CYS A 445 3.54 15.14 7.83
N ALA A 446 4.43 14.85 6.87
CA ALA A 446 4.11 14.77 5.44
C ALA A 446 3.10 13.64 5.12
N VAL A 447 3.10 12.56 5.89
CA VAL A 447 2.13 11.47 5.74
C VAL A 447 0.79 11.80 6.40
N TYR A 448 0.79 12.22 7.67
CA TYR A 448 -0.41 12.22 8.51
C TYR A 448 -1.11 13.58 8.65
N GLY A 449 -0.40 14.70 8.45
CA GLY A 449 -1.02 16.02 8.50
C GLY A 449 -1.48 16.50 9.87
N GLY A 450 -2.12 17.68 9.89
CA GLY A 450 -2.82 18.23 11.04
C GLY A 450 -1.90 18.76 12.15
N ILE A 451 -2.49 18.90 13.35
CA ILE A 451 -1.78 19.23 14.58
C ILE A 451 -1.70 17.95 15.41
N ARG A 452 -0.55 17.27 15.34
CA ARG A 452 -0.38 15.93 15.91
C ARG A 452 0.81 15.82 16.83
N ASP A 453 0.63 15.03 17.88
CA ASP A 453 1.71 14.51 18.72
C ASP A 453 2.21 13.18 18.15
N PHE A 454 3.52 13.00 18.12
CA PHE A 454 4.20 11.79 17.70
C PHE A 454 5.13 11.35 18.82
N VAL A 455 4.81 10.25 19.50
CA VAL A 455 5.70 9.59 20.48
C VAL A 455 6.58 8.60 19.74
N TRP A 456 7.90 8.74 19.88
CA TRP A 456 8.88 8.03 19.06
C TRP A 456 9.39 6.76 19.72
N PHE A 457 9.55 5.72 18.90
CA PHE A 457 10.02 4.40 19.31
C PHE A 457 11.22 4.00 18.44
N PRO A 458 12.46 3.97 18.98
CA PRO A 458 13.65 3.75 18.16
C PRO A 458 13.68 2.38 17.47
N TRP A 459 12.96 1.39 18.02
CA TRP A 459 12.93 0.00 17.54
C TRP A 459 11.52 -0.49 17.23
N GLY A 460 10.57 0.42 17.02
CA GLY A 460 9.15 0.07 16.89
C GLY A 460 8.43 -0.04 18.24
N ILE A 461 7.10 -0.13 18.17
CA ILE A 461 6.24 -0.21 19.37
C ILE A 461 6.43 -1.60 20.00
N PRO A 462 6.79 -1.70 21.30
CA PRO A 462 6.99 -2.98 21.97
C PRO A 462 5.82 -3.94 21.78
N GLY A 463 6.11 -5.18 21.39
CA GLY A 463 5.10 -6.23 21.19
C GLY A 463 4.31 -6.11 19.88
N GLN A 464 4.63 -5.15 19.00
CA GLN A 464 4.03 -5.01 17.68
C GLN A 464 5.03 -5.35 16.57
N GLY A 465 4.55 -5.87 15.44
CA GLY A 465 5.37 -6.22 14.26
C GLY A 465 5.85 -5.00 13.44
N ASN A 466 6.09 -3.88 14.10
CA ASN A 466 6.33 -2.58 13.46
C ASN A 466 7.84 -2.26 13.50
N PHE A 467 8.33 -1.43 12.58
CA PHE A 467 9.78 -1.15 12.42
C PHE A 467 10.12 0.34 12.59
N TYR A 468 11.37 0.74 12.32
CA TYR A 468 11.87 2.12 12.35
C TYR A 468 10.93 3.10 11.60
N GLY A 469 10.66 4.26 12.21
CA GLY A 469 9.68 5.23 11.70
C GLY A 469 8.27 5.09 12.27
N THR A 470 8.03 4.07 13.10
CA THR A 470 6.76 3.93 13.82
C THR A 470 6.67 4.92 14.98
N SER A 471 5.49 5.50 15.15
CA SER A 471 5.12 6.35 16.28
C SER A 471 3.70 6.06 16.74
N ILE A 472 3.44 6.34 18.02
CA ILE A 472 2.06 6.49 18.51
C ILE A 472 1.65 7.94 18.30
N GLN A 473 0.47 8.13 17.72
CA GLN A 473 0.05 9.42 17.19
C GLN A 473 -1.28 9.84 17.78
N GLN A 474 -1.40 11.12 18.12
CA GLN A 474 -2.64 11.70 18.59
C GLN A 474 -2.91 13.05 17.93
N GLU A 475 -4.12 13.23 17.40
CA GLU A 475 -4.58 14.54 16.94
C GLU A 475 -4.92 15.42 18.15
N LEU A 476 -4.19 16.52 18.32
CA LEU A 476 -4.32 17.38 19.50
C LEU A 476 -5.41 18.44 19.32
N ILE A 477 -5.58 18.94 18.09
CA ILE A 477 -6.54 19.98 17.73
C ILE A 477 -7.31 19.52 16.50
N LYS A 478 -8.63 19.70 16.52
CA LYS A 478 -9.50 19.36 15.39
C LYS A 478 -9.49 20.47 14.32
N PRO A 479 -9.77 20.17 13.04
CA PRO A 479 -9.78 21.16 11.96
C PRO A 479 -10.62 22.41 12.24
N ALA A 480 -11.75 22.26 12.94
CA ALA A 480 -12.64 23.37 13.32
C ALA A 480 -11.94 24.44 14.18
N ASP A 481 -10.87 24.09 14.88
CA ASP A 481 -10.14 24.94 15.80
C ASP A 481 -8.81 25.47 15.24
N TYR A 482 -8.44 25.10 14.01
CA TYR A 482 -7.18 25.52 13.38
C TYR A 482 -7.06 27.03 13.25
N ALA A 483 -8.16 27.73 13.00
CA ALA A 483 -8.18 29.19 12.93
C ALA A 483 -7.73 29.83 14.26
N GLU A 484 -8.04 29.21 15.40
CA GLU A 484 -7.68 29.75 16.71
C GLU A 484 -6.19 29.60 17.01
N VAL A 485 -5.60 28.45 16.64
CA VAL A 485 -4.15 28.23 16.69
C VAL A 485 -3.44 29.20 15.75
N ARG A 486 -3.94 29.32 14.51
CA ARG A 486 -3.34 30.15 13.46
C ARG A 486 -3.26 31.63 13.85
N LYS A 487 -4.26 32.18 14.55
CA LYS A 487 -4.23 33.56 15.06
C LYS A 487 -3.09 33.84 16.05
N ARG A 488 -2.50 32.81 16.65
CA ARG A 488 -1.47 32.92 17.70
C ARG A 488 -0.10 32.47 17.26
N MET A 489 0.05 32.03 16.01
CA MET A 489 1.32 31.51 15.49
C MET A 489 1.61 32.10 14.12
N ASP A 490 2.68 32.88 14.02
CA ASP A 490 3.23 33.35 12.74
C ASP A 490 4.56 32.69 12.44
N ILE A 491 4.85 32.52 11.15
CA ILE A 491 6.16 32.06 10.69
C ILE A 491 6.82 33.20 9.92
N TYR A 492 8.08 33.46 10.25
CA TYR A 492 8.93 34.41 9.58
C TYR A 492 10.14 33.72 8.98
N PHE A 493 10.43 33.99 7.73
CA PHE A 493 11.45 33.32 6.94
C PHE A 493 12.63 34.24 6.76
N THR A 494 13.84 33.72 6.98
CA THR A 494 15.08 34.45 6.67
C THR A 494 15.41 34.29 5.20
N VAL A 495 15.93 35.36 4.59
CA VAL A 495 16.46 35.30 3.22
C VAL A 495 17.83 34.62 3.18
N GLU A 496 18.56 34.61 4.30
CA GLU A 496 19.87 33.98 4.45
C GLU A 496 19.83 32.88 5.51
N ARG A 497 20.34 31.69 5.17
CA ARG A 497 20.49 30.59 6.12
C ARG A 497 21.93 30.52 6.61
N HIS A 498 22.13 30.77 7.91
CA HIS A 498 23.41 30.56 8.57
C HIS A 498 23.35 29.23 9.33
N SER A 499 23.70 28.14 8.64
CA SER A 499 23.75 26.82 9.27
C SER A 499 25.10 26.62 9.97
N SER A 500 25.14 26.73 11.29
CA SER A 500 26.16 26.02 12.08
C SER A 500 25.81 24.53 12.12
N ASP A 501 26.78 23.63 12.33
CA ASP A 501 26.51 22.19 12.51
C ASP A 501 25.93 21.94 13.92
N VAL A 502 24.73 22.47 14.14
CA VAL A 502 24.03 22.44 15.44
C VAL A 502 23.74 21.00 15.86
N ASN A 503 23.40 20.14 14.90
CA ASN A 503 23.11 18.73 15.17
C ASN A 503 24.36 18.01 15.70
N ALA A 504 25.53 18.19 15.06
CA ALA A 504 26.77 17.61 15.59
C ALA A 504 27.11 18.19 16.97
N LYS A 505 26.94 19.50 17.18
CA LYS A 505 27.20 20.11 18.48
C LYS A 505 26.29 19.55 19.58
N TRP A 506 25.00 19.40 19.31
CA TRP A 506 24.05 18.76 20.23
C TRP A 506 24.41 17.29 20.50
N TYR A 507 24.88 16.55 19.51
CA TYR A 507 25.38 15.19 19.70
C TYR A 507 26.59 15.13 20.63
N GLU A 508 27.55 16.06 20.48
CA GLU A 508 28.70 16.14 21.37
C GLU A 508 28.29 16.52 22.81
N GLU A 509 27.32 17.42 22.99
CA GLU A 509 26.81 17.74 24.33
C GLU A 509 26.03 16.58 24.96
N LEU A 510 25.31 15.77 24.16
CA LEU A 510 24.61 14.58 24.65
C LEU A 510 25.53 13.59 25.37
N LYS A 511 26.79 13.49 24.93
CA LYS A 511 27.81 12.62 25.54
C LYS A 511 28.25 13.09 26.93
N LYS A 512 27.98 14.35 27.30
CA LYS A 512 28.34 14.92 28.60
C LYS A 512 27.19 14.79 29.58
N VAL A 513 27.48 14.58 30.86
CA VAL A 513 26.45 14.46 31.91
C VAL A 513 25.54 15.69 31.98
N THR A 514 26.11 16.89 31.87
CA THR A 514 25.36 18.16 31.90
C THR A 514 24.46 18.30 30.67
N GLY A 515 24.99 18.07 29.47
CA GLY A 515 24.23 18.10 28.24
C GLY A 515 23.13 17.02 28.19
N PHE A 516 23.42 15.80 28.64
CA PHE A 516 22.42 14.74 28.77
C PHE A 516 21.23 15.17 29.64
N LYS A 517 21.48 15.78 30.80
CA LYS A 517 20.41 16.29 31.69
C LYS A 517 19.55 17.35 31.01
N LEU A 518 20.18 18.29 30.30
CA LEU A 518 19.50 19.32 29.52
C LEU A 518 18.66 18.73 28.39
N HIS A 519 19.19 17.76 27.63
CA HIS A 519 18.44 17.06 26.60
C HIS A 519 17.27 16.24 27.18
N LYS A 520 17.44 15.61 28.34
CA LYS A 520 16.34 14.90 29.02
C LYS A 520 15.21 15.85 29.45
N GLN A 521 15.54 17.07 29.90
CA GLN A 521 14.53 18.09 30.23
C GLN A 521 13.71 18.49 29.00
N LYS A 522 14.31 18.52 27.80
CA LYS A 522 13.57 18.79 26.56
C LYS A 522 12.39 17.84 26.32
N CYS A 523 12.48 16.56 26.73
CA CYS A 523 11.37 15.61 26.60
C CYS A 523 10.15 16.03 27.44
N MET A 524 10.38 16.54 28.66
CA MET A 524 9.31 17.03 29.52
C MET A 524 8.68 18.32 28.98
N LEU A 525 9.51 19.26 28.51
CA LEU A 525 9.02 20.51 27.92
C LEU A 525 8.20 20.25 26.65
N ALA A 526 8.55 19.24 25.85
CA ALA A 526 7.75 18.83 24.70
C ALA A 526 6.38 18.30 25.14
N TYR A 527 6.31 17.49 26.21
CA TYR A 527 5.04 17.03 26.78
C TYR A 527 4.18 18.20 27.29
N GLU A 528 4.78 19.14 28.02
CA GLU A 528 4.10 20.33 28.54
C GLU A 528 3.54 21.20 27.40
N PHE A 529 4.33 21.42 26.34
CA PHE A 529 3.87 22.13 25.15
C PHE A 529 2.66 21.44 24.51
N ARG A 530 2.73 20.11 24.37
CA ARG A 530 1.64 19.28 23.85
C ARG A 530 0.37 19.36 24.70
N GLU A 531 0.48 19.31 26.02
CA GLU A 531 -0.66 19.43 26.93
C GLU A 531 -1.30 20.82 26.88
N SER A 532 -0.50 21.89 26.90
CA SER A 532 -1.00 23.26 26.73
C SER A 532 -1.72 23.43 25.39
N LEU A 533 -1.20 22.85 24.31
CA LEU A 533 -1.85 22.91 23.00
C LEU A 533 -3.18 22.14 23.00
N ARG A 534 -3.20 20.88 23.45
CA ARG A 534 -4.42 20.06 23.54
C ARG A 534 -5.52 20.72 24.36
N LYS A 535 -5.16 21.31 25.51
CA LYS A 535 -6.07 22.01 26.41
C LYS A 535 -6.45 23.42 25.93
N LYS A 536 -5.84 23.91 24.84
CA LYS A 536 -5.94 25.30 24.36
C LYS A 536 -5.60 26.33 25.46
N ASP A 537 -4.65 25.97 26.33
CA ASP A 537 -4.16 26.81 27.41
C ASP A 537 -3.10 27.78 26.88
N TRP A 538 -3.57 28.84 26.22
CA TRP A 538 -2.72 29.85 25.58
C TRP A 538 -1.81 30.56 26.60
N ASN A 539 -2.26 30.74 27.83
CA ASN A 539 -1.51 31.45 28.87
C ASN A 539 -0.27 30.66 29.30
N ASN A 540 -0.35 29.32 29.25
CA ASN A 540 0.76 28.45 29.60
C ASN A 540 1.54 27.90 28.39
N LEU A 541 1.03 27.99 27.15
CA LEU A 541 1.70 27.46 25.95
C LEU A 541 3.08 28.08 25.71
N GLY A 542 3.26 29.36 26.06
CA GLY A 542 4.53 30.08 25.87
C GLY A 542 5.68 29.60 26.77
N LYS A 543 5.37 29.12 27.98
CA LYS A 543 6.36 28.72 28.99
C LYS A 543 7.29 27.59 28.51
N PRO A 544 6.79 26.45 28.00
CA PRO A 544 7.66 25.39 27.50
C PRO A 544 8.45 25.79 26.25
N ILE A 545 7.91 26.69 25.39
CA ILE A 545 8.65 27.24 24.24
C ILE A 545 9.89 27.99 24.71
N GLU A 546 9.72 28.91 25.66
CA GLU A 546 10.82 29.74 26.15
C GLU A 546 11.88 28.92 26.89
N ALA A 547 11.46 27.99 27.74
CA ALA A 547 12.35 27.08 28.47
C ALA A 547 13.15 26.19 27.49
N TYR A 548 12.50 25.66 26.46
CA TYR A 548 13.16 24.81 25.46
C TYR A 548 14.16 25.61 24.63
N ARG A 549 13.84 26.86 24.26
CA ARG A 549 14.77 27.81 23.63
C ARG A 549 16.01 28.04 24.50
N LYS A 550 15.84 28.33 25.80
CA LYS A 550 16.96 28.54 26.74
C LYS A 550 17.89 27.32 26.78
N ILE A 551 17.32 26.11 26.83
CA ILE A 551 18.11 24.87 26.78
C ILE A 551 18.89 24.75 25.46
N ARG A 552 18.27 25.04 24.31
CA ARG A 552 18.98 25.02 23.00
C ARG A 552 20.17 25.98 22.99
N THR A 553 20.01 27.19 23.51
CA THR A 553 21.09 28.18 23.63
C THR A 553 22.23 27.70 24.53
N GLN A 554 21.91 27.03 25.65
CA GLN A 554 22.93 26.46 26.55
C GLN A 554 23.72 25.33 25.89
N LEU A 555 23.05 24.48 25.10
CA LEU A 555 23.68 23.37 24.39
C LEU A 555 24.54 23.84 23.21
N CYS A 556 24.11 24.91 22.53
CA CYS A 556 24.82 25.47 21.38
C CYS A 556 24.52 26.97 21.32
N SER A 557 25.45 27.83 21.74
CA SER A 557 25.20 29.27 21.85
C SER A 557 25.07 29.98 20.49
N ASN A 558 25.60 29.39 19.44
CA ASN A 558 25.64 29.92 18.07
C ASN A 558 24.65 29.23 17.10
N TYR A 559 23.62 28.55 17.61
CA TYR A 559 22.55 27.99 16.76
C TYR A 559 21.61 29.06 16.18
N MET A 560 21.72 30.31 16.65
CA MET A 560 21.04 31.50 16.16
C MET A 560 22.08 32.54 15.74
N SER A 561 21.90 33.16 14.58
CA SER A 561 22.73 34.30 14.17
C SER A 561 22.33 35.58 14.91
N GLU A 562 23.15 36.63 14.84
CA GLU A 562 22.83 37.93 15.45
C GLU A 562 21.50 38.49 14.91
N MET A 563 21.24 38.35 13.60
CA MET A 563 19.97 38.71 12.98
C MET A 563 18.75 38.02 13.64
N HIS A 564 18.89 36.74 14.03
CA HIS A 564 17.82 36.03 14.74
C HIS A 564 17.63 36.60 16.16
N LYS A 565 18.72 36.95 16.85
CA LYS A 565 18.66 37.55 18.18
C LYS A 565 18.00 38.92 18.16
N GLU A 566 18.34 39.75 17.17
CA GLU A 566 17.70 41.05 16.93
C GLU A 566 16.19 40.90 16.69
N PHE A 567 15.80 39.97 15.82
CA PHE A 567 14.39 39.67 15.56
C PHE A 567 13.67 39.24 16.84
N MET A 568 14.26 38.35 17.63
CA MET A 568 13.66 37.91 18.89
C MET A 568 13.48 39.07 19.87
N HIS A 569 14.46 39.97 19.99
CA HIS A 569 14.35 41.13 20.86
C HIS A 569 13.19 42.05 20.42
N LEU A 570 13.08 42.30 19.11
CA LEU A 570 11.97 43.05 18.54
C LEU A 570 10.61 42.37 18.82
N ALA A 571 10.53 41.06 18.63
CA ALA A 571 9.31 40.30 18.88
C ALA A 571 8.91 40.32 20.38
N GLU A 572 9.88 40.22 21.28
CA GLU A 572 9.67 40.32 22.73
C GLU A 572 9.13 41.70 23.12
N GLN A 573 9.62 42.79 22.50
CA GLN A 573 9.07 44.14 22.70
C GLN A 573 7.60 44.26 22.27
N GLN A 574 7.15 43.43 21.32
CA GLN A 574 5.74 43.37 20.91
C GLN A 574 4.91 42.38 21.73
N GLY A 575 5.49 41.70 22.72
CA GLY A 575 4.78 40.68 23.53
C GLY A 575 4.65 39.32 22.84
N CYS A 576 5.60 38.96 21.97
CA CYS A 576 5.68 37.67 21.30
C CYS A 576 6.84 36.83 21.84
N ILE A 577 6.66 35.51 21.86
CA ILE A 577 7.68 34.52 22.20
C ILE A 577 8.13 33.86 20.90
N CYS A 578 9.43 33.88 20.63
CA CYS A 578 9.97 33.35 19.39
C CYS A 578 10.75 32.04 19.57
N PHE A 579 10.70 31.19 18.54
CA PHE A 579 11.38 29.92 18.49
C PHE A 579 11.96 29.68 17.09
N PRO A 580 13.28 29.54 16.94
CA PRO A 580 13.88 29.14 15.66
C PRO A 580 13.45 27.71 15.29
N LEU A 581 12.97 27.54 14.06
CA LEU A 581 12.52 26.24 13.57
C LEU A 581 13.69 25.33 13.18
N GLY A 582 13.46 24.01 13.21
CA GLY A 582 14.47 22.99 12.90
C GLY A 582 15.73 23.10 13.78
N ALA A 583 16.89 22.84 13.19
CA ALA A 583 18.19 22.95 13.87
C ALA A 583 18.56 24.40 14.25
N GLY A 584 17.97 25.41 13.59
CA GLY A 584 18.28 26.83 13.79
C GLY A 584 18.87 27.48 12.53
N GLY A 585 19.04 28.80 12.58
CA GLY A 585 19.65 29.59 11.50
C GLY A 585 18.80 29.83 10.25
N GLY A 586 17.49 29.54 10.32
CA GLY A 586 16.51 29.74 9.24
C GLY A 586 15.21 30.37 9.76
N SER A 587 14.05 29.77 9.45
CA SER A 587 12.75 30.34 9.84
C SER A 587 12.52 30.43 11.36
N ILE A 588 11.70 31.39 11.80
CA ILE A 588 11.30 31.64 13.18
C ILE A 588 9.78 31.48 13.29
N LEU A 589 9.34 30.70 14.28
CA LEU A 589 7.97 30.73 14.79
C LEU A 589 7.85 31.84 15.83
N ALA A 590 6.84 32.70 15.71
CA ALA A 590 6.43 33.64 16.75
C ALA A 590 5.07 33.22 17.31
N TYR A 591 5.01 33.14 18.64
CA TYR A 591 3.81 32.82 19.40
C TYR A 591 3.39 34.03 20.24
N SER A 592 2.08 34.29 20.34
CA SER A 592 1.56 35.20 21.38
C SER A 592 0.20 34.75 21.88
N GLU A 593 -0.03 34.88 23.19
CA GLU A 593 -1.33 34.65 23.82
C GLU A 593 -2.38 35.62 23.26
N ASN A 594 -1.97 36.88 23.01
CA ASN A 594 -2.79 37.93 22.42
C ASN A 594 -2.47 38.08 20.92
N PRO A 595 -3.37 37.68 20.01
CA PRO A 595 -3.16 37.78 18.56
C PRO A 595 -2.78 39.18 18.05
N GLU A 596 -3.21 40.26 18.72
CA GLU A 596 -2.89 41.64 18.34
C GLU A 596 -1.39 41.93 18.35
N ASN A 597 -0.63 41.22 19.18
CA ASN A 597 0.82 41.37 19.26
C ASN A 597 1.51 40.91 17.97
N LEU A 598 1.00 39.85 17.33
CA LEU A 598 1.51 39.39 16.04
C LEU A 598 1.19 40.38 14.91
N ILE A 599 0.01 41.02 14.96
CA ILE A 599 -0.35 42.09 14.02
C ILE A 599 0.63 43.27 14.16
N LYS A 600 1.01 43.65 15.39
CA LYS A 600 2.03 44.68 15.63
C LYS A 600 3.40 44.25 15.09
N LEU A 601 3.82 43.02 15.36
CA LEU A 601 5.10 42.48 14.89
C LEU A 601 5.23 42.52 13.37
N ARG A 602 4.17 42.16 12.63
CA ARG A 602 4.14 42.24 11.15
C ARG A 602 4.42 43.65 10.62
N LYS A 603 4.05 44.71 11.35
CA LYS A 603 4.23 46.11 10.92
C LYS A 603 5.66 46.63 11.10
N VAL A 604 6.45 45.99 11.96
CA VAL A 604 7.81 46.40 12.31
C VAL A 604 8.86 45.42 11.80
N LEU A 605 8.49 44.56 10.84
CA LEU A 605 9.31 43.46 10.36
C LEU A 605 10.62 43.96 9.72
N PRO A 606 11.80 43.46 10.13
CA PRO A 606 13.05 43.76 9.46
C PRO A 606 13.04 43.26 8.01
N SER A 607 13.70 43.98 7.09
CA SER A 607 13.74 43.62 5.66
C SER A 607 14.37 42.25 5.37
N THR A 608 15.14 41.72 6.31
CA THR A 608 15.80 40.40 6.25
C THR A 608 14.85 39.24 6.54
N PHE A 609 13.67 39.52 7.09
CA PHE A 609 12.62 38.54 7.35
C PHE A 609 11.40 38.78 6.46
N ARG A 610 10.75 37.69 6.09
CA ARG A 610 9.48 37.71 5.37
C ARG A 610 8.41 36.96 6.14
N TYR A 611 7.24 37.57 6.24
CA TYR A 611 6.05 36.90 6.74
C TYR A 611 5.43 36.07 5.61
N VAL A 612 5.00 34.85 5.92
CA VAL A 612 4.23 34.01 4.99
C VAL A 612 2.85 33.81 5.58
N ASP A 613 1.83 34.17 4.81
CA ASP A 613 0.47 33.86 5.18
C ASP A 613 0.15 32.41 4.82
N TYR A 614 0.10 31.57 5.84
CA TYR A 614 -0.16 30.14 5.69
C TYR A 614 -1.48 29.75 6.35
N THR A 615 -2.02 28.61 5.96
CA THR A 615 -3.11 27.93 6.67
C THR A 615 -2.62 26.61 7.21
N ILE A 616 -3.21 26.17 8.32
CA ILE A 616 -2.96 24.83 8.87
C ILE A 616 -3.67 23.81 7.97
N SER A 617 -2.97 22.76 7.58
CA SER A 617 -3.49 21.71 6.72
C SER A 617 -3.86 20.49 7.54
N GLU A 618 -5.08 19.99 7.35
CA GLU A 618 -5.53 18.72 7.95
C GLU A 618 -4.73 17.52 7.43
N LYS A 619 -4.32 17.56 6.16
CA LYS A 619 -3.59 16.49 5.49
C LYS A 619 -2.11 16.83 5.37
N GLY A 620 -1.25 15.83 5.41
CA GLY A 620 0.19 16.00 5.16
C GLY A 620 0.53 16.13 3.68
N HIS A 621 -0.36 15.63 2.82
CA HIS A 621 -0.25 15.71 1.38
C HIS A 621 -1.63 15.63 0.71
N ILE A 622 -1.70 16.05 -0.54
CA ILE A 622 -2.86 15.91 -1.43
C ILE A 622 -2.39 15.25 -2.71
N ILE A 623 -3.16 14.29 -3.22
CA ILE A 623 -2.89 13.62 -4.48
C ILE A 623 -4.08 13.82 -5.39
N GLU A 624 -3.81 14.07 -6.66
CA GLU A 624 -4.80 14.37 -7.68
C GLU A 624 -4.45 13.56 -8.95
N ASN A 625 -5.45 13.38 -9.82
CA ASN A 625 -5.32 12.76 -11.14
C ASN A 625 -4.78 11.31 -11.11
N LEU A 626 -5.29 10.49 -10.19
CA LEU A 626 -4.89 9.07 -10.07
C LEU A 626 -5.85 8.10 -10.77
N GLU A 627 -6.88 8.56 -11.46
CA GLU A 627 -7.97 7.71 -11.98
C GLU A 627 -7.49 6.69 -13.01
N LEU A 628 -6.42 6.99 -13.75
CA LEU A 628 -5.78 6.05 -14.70
C LEU A 628 -4.79 5.09 -14.02
N PHE A 629 -4.45 5.34 -12.76
CA PHE A 629 -3.39 4.68 -11.99
C PHE A 629 -3.91 3.88 -10.80
N SER A 630 -5.21 4.01 -10.47
CA SER A 630 -5.92 3.23 -9.45
C SER A 630 -6.22 1.81 -9.89
#